data_AF-A0A176RV78-F1
#
_entry.id   AF-A0A176RV78-F1
#
_cell.length_a   1.000
_cell.length_b   1.000
_cell.length_c   1.000
_cell.angle_alpha   90.00
_cell.angle_beta   90.00
_cell.angle_gamma   90.00
#
_symmetry.space_group_name_H-M   'P 1'
#
loop_
_entity.id
_entity.type
_entity.pdbx_description
1 polymer ?
#
loop_
_entity_poly.entity_id
_entity_poly.type
_entity_poly.pdbx_seq_one_letter_code
_entity_poly.pdbx_strand_id
1 'polypeptide(L)'
;MIDKKEAAALDVSLTDDKSQQLALEIADSLATNPTINAIIGHRFSQFAIQAASVYQSQGIVFIAPTLTNLNLSRFDLNYTFRMRPNNEEMGRQLAVYCHKTGYKKIVVLQSQDNDGNELADSFIYHTVEKYHHEIVAHHSFSRDTIDFTALMTDLKTLPAFDAILLATDVDMATRIYQATRELNITVPFIGGEKLDSERFWKPVKKWENSETTPKSTLLTVFNPSSHIAQAFVKHFKQEYGQQLMPDRLAALGYDSIKLLAHGMEKAKSTDSTQLAQTLQNMLPCQGVTAQYSFRMNGDIMAPKLLLKRISQDQFEYEPTENKNIIESRPLILGLETCGNLDQDKDGIPNDTDVCPDNSLEEISKGVYQQGSFKGCSVDSDKDGYQDYRDTCPNTLSHELEKGIDSNGCPMDTDKDGVLDYKDLCATNLLASTLVDAQGCAPDADQDNVPDDKDMCPDNSSQEISKGIFLQGAEMGCPIDSDNDKVPDYRDDCPKNSHLELIKGINSRGCSTDRDKDGIPNYEDVCFDNNPKELSKGVYQQGEQAGCPIDSDNDHVSDYRDDCPKNQAEEIKTGVDPLGCPLDTDQDGVYNYQDNCPNNSHLELKNGVDSRGCPLY
;
A
#
# COMPACT_ATOMS: atom_id res chain seq x y z
N MET A 1 23.36 23.14 -3.00
CA MET A 1 23.68 24.04 -1.86
C MET A 1 23.45 25.47 -2.30
N ILE A 2 22.79 26.30 -1.48
CA ILE A 2 22.73 27.76 -1.71
C ILE A 2 23.94 28.37 -1.01
N ASP A 3 24.86 28.98 -1.75
CA ASP A 3 26.07 29.56 -1.15
C ASP A 3 25.76 30.94 -0.55
N LYS A 4 25.83 31.04 0.79
CA LYS A 4 25.68 32.32 1.52
C LYS A 4 26.79 33.34 1.19
N LYS A 5 27.89 32.92 0.58
CA LYS A 5 29.01 33.79 0.19
C LYS A 5 28.66 34.70 -0.99
N GLU A 6 27.75 34.32 -1.87
CA GLU A 6 27.33 35.19 -2.98
C GLU A 6 26.67 36.48 -2.47
N ALA A 7 25.97 36.43 -1.32
CA ALA A 7 25.44 37.62 -0.67
C ALA A 7 26.54 38.60 -0.20
N ALA A 8 27.74 38.11 0.12
CA ALA A 8 28.88 38.94 0.50
C ALA A 8 29.47 39.69 -0.71
N ALA A 9 29.39 39.13 -1.93
CA ALA A 9 29.76 39.82 -3.16
C ALA A 9 28.76 40.93 -3.57
N LEU A 10 27.65 41.04 -2.85
CA LEU A 10 26.61 42.06 -3.05
C LEU A 10 26.60 43.12 -1.95
N ASP A 11 27.61 43.10 -1.06
CA ASP A 11 27.75 44.12 -0.02
C ASP A 11 28.03 45.48 -0.68
N VAL A 12 27.08 46.41 -0.50
CA VAL A 12 27.12 47.78 -1.06
C VAL A 12 28.29 48.62 -0.54
N SER A 13 29.00 48.17 0.50
CA SER A 13 30.23 48.80 0.98
C SER A 13 31.49 48.41 0.19
N LEU A 14 31.41 47.38 -0.65
CA LEU A 14 32.51 46.95 -1.51
C LEU A 14 32.59 47.80 -2.78
N THR A 15 33.81 47.97 -3.29
CA THR A 15 34.01 48.49 -4.65
C THR A 15 33.63 47.44 -5.69
N ASP A 16 33.32 47.87 -6.91
CA ASP A 16 32.99 46.96 -8.02
C ASP A 16 34.10 45.92 -8.25
N ASP A 17 35.37 46.34 -8.21
CA ASP A 17 36.52 45.43 -8.37
C ASP A 17 36.58 44.35 -7.29
N LYS A 18 36.32 44.71 -6.02
CA LYS A 18 36.31 43.74 -4.91
C LYS A 18 35.15 42.77 -5.03
N SER A 19 34.00 43.24 -5.48
CA SER A 19 32.81 42.41 -5.70
C SER A 19 33.03 41.43 -6.85
N GLN A 20 33.69 41.85 -7.93
CA GLN A 20 34.07 40.98 -9.05
C GLN A 20 35.11 39.93 -8.64
N GLN A 21 36.14 40.34 -7.90
CA GLN A 21 37.14 39.40 -7.40
C GLN A 21 36.50 38.34 -6.51
N LEU A 22 35.62 38.72 -5.59
CA LEU A 22 34.92 37.78 -4.72
C LEU A 22 34.01 36.83 -5.52
N ALA A 23 33.35 37.31 -6.57
CA ALA A 23 32.55 36.46 -7.45
C ALA A 23 33.40 35.40 -8.18
N LEU A 24 34.59 35.76 -8.65
CA LEU A 24 35.56 34.82 -9.22
C LEU A 24 36.05 33.80 -8.20
N GLU A 25 36.40 34.23 -6.99
CA GLU A 25 36.82 33.32 -5.91
C GLU A 25 35.73 32.31 -5.53
N ILE A 26 34.46 32.74 -5.53
CA ILE A 26 33.32 31.85 -5.32
C ILE A 26 33.17 30.89 -6.50
N ALA A 27 33.28 31.38 -7.74
CA ALA A 27 33.19 30.53 -8.93
C ALA A 27 34.28 29.45 -8.93
N ASP A 28 35.53 29.81 -8.65
CA ASP A 28 36.65 28.87 -8.53
C ASP A 28 36.43 27.86 -7.39
N SER A 29 35.94 28.32 -6.24
CA SER A 29 35.63 27.43 -5.12
C SER A 29 34.53 26.42 -5.44
N LEU A 30 33.52 26.81 -6.23
CA LEU A 30 32.47 25.91 -6.68
C LEU A 30 32.99 24.96 -7.77
N ALA A 31 33.80 25.48 -8.69
CA ALA A 31 34.27 24.74 -9.84
C ALA A 31 35.34 23.69 -9.49
N THR A 32 36.11 23.92 -8.43
CA THR A 32 37.11 22.97 -7.92
C THR A 32 36.52 21.86 -7.05
N ASN A 33 35.22 21.92 -6.72
CA ASN A 33 34.55 20.85 -5.99
C ASN A 33 34.12 19.73 -6.96
N PRO A 34 34.71 18.52 -6.88
CA PRO A 34 34.43 17.44 -7.83
C PRO A 34 33.02 16.85 -7.73
N THR A 35 32.24 17.23 -6.70
CA THR A 35 30.85 16.77 -6.52
C THR A 35 29.82 17.68 -7.18
N ILE A 36 30.25 18.82 -7.75
CA ILE A 36 29.35 19.80 -8.38
C ILE A 36 29.37 19.59 -9.89
N ASN A 37 28.25 19.11 -10.45
CA ASN A 37 28.07 18.91 -11.89
C ASN A 37 27.29 20.04 -12.57
N ALA A 38 26.51 20.79 -11.79
CA ALA A 38 25.71 21.90 -12.29
C ALA A 38 25.60 23.03 -11.26
N ILE A 39 25.53 24.26 -11.76
CA ILE A 39 25.39 25.49 -10.98
C ILE A 39 24.23 26.29 -11.55
N ILE A 40 23.36 26.79 -10.67
CA ILE A 40 22.29 27.72 -11.00
C ILE A 40 22.63 29.06 -10.35
N GLY A 41 22.70 30.10 -11.16
CA GLY A 41 23.12 31.44 -10.73
C GLY A 41 23.67 32.21 -11.92
N HIS A 42 24.49 33.24 -11.75
CA HIS A 42 24.40 34.19 -10.65
C HIS A 42 23.29 35.20 -10.94
N ARG A 43 22.95 36.05 -9.98
CA ARG A 43 21.88 37.04 -10.17
C ARG A 43 22.23 38.16 -11.15
N PHE A 44 23.48 38.61 -11.17
CA PHE A 44 23.91 39.80 -11.91
C PHE A 44 24.88 39.46 -13.04
N SER A 45 24.62 39.99 -14.24
CA SER A 45 25.40 39.73 -15.45
C SER A 45 26.89 39.95 -15.25
N GLN A 46 27.29 41.04 -14.58
CA GLN A 46 28.69 41.41 -14.39
C GLN A 46 29.51 40.36 -13.62
N PHE A 47 28.87 39.58 -12.75
CA PHE A 47 29.51 38.50 -11.99
C PHE A 47 29.39 37.16 -12.73
N ALA A 48 28.20 36.86 -13.24
CA ALA A 48 27.96 35.59 -13.91
C ALA A 48 28.74 35.40 -15.21
N ILE A 49 29.02 36.46 -15.99
CA ILE A 49 29.81 36.32 -17.22
C ILE A 49 31.23 35.84 -16.91
N GLN A 50 31.82 36.35 -15.82
CA GLN A 50 33.15 35.94 -15.38
C GLN A 50 33.13 34.49 -14.86
N ALA A 51 32.15 34.17 -14.00
CA ALA A 51 31.96 32.83 -13.47
C ALA A 51 31.69 31.78 -14.56
N ALA A 52 30.93 32.12 -15.61
CA ALA A 52 30.61 31.22 -16.71
C ALA A 52 31.85 30.70 -17.42
N SER A 53 32.90 31.54 -17.56
CA SER A 53 34.17 31.12 -18.16
C SER A 53 34.91 30.11 -17.28
N VAL A 54 34.85 30.28 -15.96
CA VAL A 54 35.42 29.32 -14.99
C VAL A 54 34.68 27.99 -15.10
N TYR A 55 33.34 28.00 -15.05
CA TYR A 55 32.53 26.78 -15.14
C TYR A 55 32.71 26.06 -16.47
N GLN A 56 32.78 26.80 -17.58
CA GLN A 56 33.09 26.25 -18.90
C GLN A 56 34.45 25.52 -18.91
N SER A 57 35.48 26.11 -18.29
CA SER A 57 36.82 25.51 -18.25
C SER A 57 36.89 24.20 -17.46
N GLN A 58 35.98 24.02 -16.49
CA GLN A 58 35.85 22.82 -15.67
C GLN A 58 34.77 21.85 -16.18
N GLY A 59 34.10 22.18 -17.29
CA GLY A 59 33.02 21.38 -17.85
C GLY A 59 31.79 21.26 -16.93
N ILE A 60 31.47 22.32 -16.19
CA ILE A 60 30.32 22.37 -15.27
C ILE A 60 29.14 23.05 -15.95
N VAL A 61 27.97 22.40 -15.91
CA VAL A 61 26.73 22.98 -16.45
C VAL A 61 26.36 24.23 -15.67
N PHE A 62 26.14 25.34 -16.36
CA PHE A 62 25.76 26.62 -15.78
C PHE A 62 24.40 27.07 -16.31
N ILE A 63 23.38 27.03 -15.47
CA ILE A 63 22.04 27.54 -15.79
C ILE A 63 21.95 28.98 -15.25
N ALA A 64 21.77 29.93 -16.16
CA ALA A 64 21.74 31.36 -15.91
C ALA A 64 20.30 31.89 -15.89
N PRO A 65 19.65 32.04 -14.71
CA PRO A 65 18.22 32.32 -14.64
C PRO A 65 17.88 33.76 -15.02
N THR A 66 18.73 34.72 -14.61
CA THR A 66 18.41 36.15 -14.65
C THR A 66 19.20 36.95 -15.68
N LEU A 67 20.12 36.31 -16.41
CA LEU A 67 21.09 37.03 -17.26
C LEU A 67 20.49 37.51 -18.59
N THR A 68 20.74 38.78 -18.91
CA THR A 68 20.26 39.42 -20.15
C THR A 68 21.38 39.96 -21.03
N ASN A 69 22.56 40.18 -20.47
CA ASN A 69 23.71 40.74 -21.16
C ASN A 69 24.18 39.87 -22.34
N LEU A 70 24.50 40.47 -23.48
CA LEU A 70 24.86 39.74 -24.69
C LEU A 70 26.22 39.05 -24.58
N ASN A 71 27.12 39.55 -23.73
CA ASN A 71 28.46 38.97 -23.58
C ASN A 71 28.44 37.50 -23.14
N LEU A 72 27.41 37.04 -22.42
CA LEU A 72 27.31 35.62 -22.06
C LEU A 72 27.27 34.71 -23.30
N SER A 73 26.62 35.14 -24.39
CA SER A 73 26.42 34.34 -25.59
C SER A 73 27.45 34.60 -26.70
N ARG A 74 28.41 35.51 -26.45
CA ARG A 74 29.49 35.86 -27.39
C ARG A 74 30.69 34.91 -27.30
N PHE A 75 30.71 34.04 -26.30
CA PHE A 75 31.73 33.04 -26.07
C PHE A 75 31.20 31.65 -26.44
N ASP A 76 32.09 30.75 -26.83
CA ASP A 76 31.76 29.33 -27.11
C ASP A 76 31.53 28.56 -25.79
N LEU A 77 30.45 28.91 -25.07
CA LEU A 77 30.11 28.33 -23.76
C LEU A 77 29.14 27.15 -23.90
N ASN A 78 29.67 25.99 -24.28
CA ASN A 78 28.88 24.76 -24.48
C ASN A 78 28.16 24.25 -23.21
N TYR A 79 28.55 24.71 -22.03
CA TYR A 79 27.94 24.31 -20.76
C TYR A 79 26.97 25.34 -20.17
N THR A 80 26.79 26.49 -20.83
CA THR A 80 25.99 27.61 -20.30
C THR A 80 24.62 27.69 -20.96
N PHE A 81 23.56 27.84 -20.16
CA PHE A 81 22.17 27.90 -20.63
C PHE A 81 21.42 29.09 -20.01
N ARG A 82 20.93 30.00 -20.84
CA ARG A 82 20.22 31.21 -20.40
C ARG A 82 18.71 30.99 -20.41
N MET A 83 18.07 31.16 -19.26
CA MET A 83 16.65 30.83 -19.05
C MET A 83 15.65 31.84 -19.61
N ARG A 84 16.12 32.93 -20.20
CA ARG A 84 15.31 34.09 -20.60
C ARG A 84 15.95 34.82 -21.78
N PRO A 85 15.20 35.64 -22.53
CA PRO A 85 15.78 36.42 -23.63
C PRO A 85 16.86 37.40 -23.16
N ASN A 86 17.80 37.65 -24.07
CA ASN A 86 18.86 38.63 -23.92
C ASN A 86 18.37 40.06 -24.22
N ASN A 87 19.21 41.07 -24.00
CA ASN A 87 18.88 42.48 -24.20
C ASN A 87 18.54 42.83 -25.65
N GLU A 88 19.18 42.17 -26.62
CA GLU A 88 18.89 42.35 -28.05
C GLU A 88 17.44 41.94 -28.36
N GLU A 89 17.05 40.73 -27.96
CA GLU A 89 15.71 40.21 -28.22
C GLU A 89 14.64 41.01 -27.47
N MET A 90 14.91 41.46 -26.23
CA MET A 90 14.01 42.36 -25.50
C MET A 90 13.82 43.71 -26.21
N GLY A 91 14.91 44.33 -26.68
CA GLY A 91 14.86 45.60 -27.40
C GLY A 91 14.05 45.49 -28.70
N ARG A 92 14.25 44.40 -29.45
CA ARG A 92 13.45 44.06 -30.63
C ARG A 92 11.96 43.97 -30.30
N GLN A 93 11.59 43.23 -29.25
CA GLN A 93 10.19 43.02 -28.90
C GLN A 93 9.51 44.29 -28.37
N LEU A 94 10.22 45.16 -27.66
CA LEU A 94 9.73 46.49 -27.29
C LEU A 94 9.47 47.36 -28.52
N ALA A 95 10.36 47.34 -29.52
CA ALA A 95 10.15 48.07 -30.77
C ALA A 95 8.92 47.54 -31.53
N VAL A 96 8.71 46.21 -31.56
CA VAL A 96 7.48 45.58 -32.10
C VAL A 96 6.24 46.10 -31.37
N TYR A 97 6.29 46.18 -30.04
CA TYR A 97 5.18 46.68 -29.22
C TYR A 97 4.85 48.15 -29.54
N CYS A 98 5.85 49.03 -29.59
CA CYS A 98 5.66 50.43 -29.98
C CYS A 98 4.99 50.56 -31.34
N HIS A 99 5.49 49.82 -32.33
CA HIS A 99 4.92 49.84 -33.67
C HIS A 99 3.46 49.39 -33.70
N LYS A 100 3.12 48.29 -33.03
CA LYS A 100 1.74 47.78 -32.96
C LYS A 100 0.79 48.71 -32.22
N THR A 101 1.28 49.40 -31.20
CA THR A 101 0.50 50.35 -30.40
C THR A 101 0.35 51.69 -31.12
N GLY A 102 1.13 51.92 -32.19
CA GLY A 102 1.08 53.14 -32.97
C GLY A 102 1.96 54.26 -32.42
N TYR A 103 2.87 53.97 -31.49
CA TYR A 103 3.88 54.92 -31.03
C TYR A 103 4.92 55.11 -32.14
N LYS A 104 5.05 56.34 -32.65
CA LYS A 104 5.93 56.71 -33.76
C LYS A 104 7.04 57.67 -33.36
N LYS A 105 6.86 58.40 -32.26
CA LYS A 105 7.82 59.36 -31.71
C LYS A 105 8.20 58.92 -30.31
N ILE A 106 9.41 58.42 -30.13
CA ILE A 106 9.84 57.82 -28.86
C ILE A 106 11.05 58.58 -28.32
N VAL A 107 11.07 58.82 -27.02
CA VAL A 107 12.26 59.26 -26.29
C VAL A 107 12.92 58.04 -25.64
N VAL A 108 14.25 57.95 -25.71
CA VAL A 108 15.01 56.86 -25.11
C VAL A 108 15.88 57.39 -23.97
N LEU A 109 15.69 56.85 -22.78
CA LEU A 109 16.46 57.16 -21.57
C LEU A 109 17.17 55.88 -21.09
N GLN A 110 18.51 55.89 -21.08
CA GLN A 110 19.29 54.70 -20.73
C GLN A 110 20.34 54.95 -19.64
N SER A 111 20.61 53.92 -18.84
CA SER A 111 21.84 53.88 -18.03
C SER A 111 23.06 53.66 -18.92
N GLN A 112 24.19 54.27 -18.58
CA GLN A 112 25.47 54.10 -19.29
C GLN A 112 26.12 52.73 -19.11
N ASP A 113 25.53 51.85 -18.30
CA ASP A 113 26.01 50.48 -18.14
C ASP A 113 25.67 49.61 -19.36
N ASN A 114 26.38 48.48 -19.49
CA ASN A 114 26.25 47.63 -20.67
C ASN A 114 24.82 47.09 -20.86
N ASP A 115 24.11 46.80 -19.78
CA ASP A 115 22.72 46.32 -19.86
C ASP A 115 21.77 47.41 -20.44
N GLY A 116 21.90 48.66 -19.98
CA GLY A 116 21.11 49.78 -20.48
C GLY A 116 21.40 50.09 -21.95
N ASN A 117 22.70 50.16 -22.29
CA ASN A 117 23.15 50.41 -23.66
C ASN A 117 22.65 49.33 -24.63
N GLU A 118 22.85 48.03 -24.33
CA GLU A 118 22.44 46.94 -25.24
C GLU A 118 20.93 46.93 -25.52
N LEU A 119 20.12 47.15 -24.48
CA LEU A 119 18.67 47.17 -24.62
C LEU A 119 18.20 48.35 -25.47
N ALA A 120 18.74 49.53 -25.20
CA ALA A 120 18.39 50.75 -25.91
C ALA A 120 18.90 50.74 -27.35
N ASP A 121 20.13 50.30 -27.61
CA ASP A 121 20.70 50.18 -28.95
C ASP A 121 19.87 49.24 -29.81
N SER A 122 19.50 48.06 -29.29
CA SER A 122 18.64 47.12 -30.01
C SER A 122 17.25 47.72 -30.28
N PHE A 123 16.64 48.38 -29.30
CA PHE A 123 15.36 49.05 -29.47
C PHE A 123 15.43 50.14 -30.54
N ILE A 124 16.44 51.02 -30.48
CA ILE A 124 16.64 52.11 -31.43
C ILE A 124 16.83 51.55 -32.83
N TYR A 125 17.73 50.59 -33.00
CA TYR A 125 17.99 49.94 -34.29
C TYR A 125 16.69 49.39 -34.90
N HIS A 126 15.90 48.63 -34.15
CA HIS A 126 14.65 48.08 -34.66
C HIS A 126 13.56 49.14 -34.89
N THR A 127 13.49 50.16 -34.05
CA THR A 127 12.51 51.25 -34.17
C THR A 127 12.75 52.07 -35.43
N VAL A 128 14.01 52.39 -35.72
CA VAL A 128 14.43 53.22 -36.86
C VAL A 128 14.52 52.41 -38.15
N GLU A 129 15.31 51.32 -38.14
CA GLU A 129 15.64 50.60 -39.38
C GLU A 129 14.47 49.74 -39.89
N LYS A 130 13.70 49.12 -38.98
CA LYS A 130 12.60 48.23 -39.37
C LYS A 130 11.26 48.94 -39.51
N TYR A 131 10.98 49.92 -38.64
CA TYR A 131 9.67 50.56 -38.58
C TYR A 131 9.65 52.02 -39.00
N HIS A 132 10.83 52.63 -39.21
CA HIS A 132 10.98 54.04 -39.61
C HIS A 132 10.28 55.03 -38.67
N HIS A 133 10.26 54.70 -37.38
CA HIS A 133 9.77 55.59 -36.33
C HIS A 133 10.90 56.53 -35.86
N GLU A 134 10.51 57.68 -35.31
CA GLU A 134 11.41 58.76 -34.89
C GLU A 134 11.85 58.55 -33.42
N ILE A 135 13.16 58.58 -33.18
CA ILE A 135 13.72 58.78 -31.84
C ILE A 135 13.88 60.28 -31.62
N VAL A 136 12.95 60.90 -30.90
CA VAL A 136 12.89 62.36 -30.70
C VAL A 136 14.07 62.86 -29.89
N ALA A 137 14.49 62.07 -28.90
CA ALA A 137 15.68 62.32 -28.12
C ALA A 137 16.22 61.01 -27.54
N HIS A 138 17.55 60.98 -27.33
CA HIS A 138 18.27 59.87 -26.75
C HIS A 138 19.23 60.39 -25.69
N HIS A 139 18.98 60.06 -24.43
CA HIS A 139 19.80 60.48 -23.31
C HIS A 139 20.35 59.29 -22.54
N SER A 140 21.60 59.43 -22.10
CA SER A 140 22.25 58.52 -21.18
C SER A 140 22.52 59.18 -19.84
N PHE A 141 22.46 58.42 -18.75
CA PHE A 141 22.81 58.88 -17.41
C PHE A 141 23.63 57.82 -16.66
N SER A 142 24.41 58.26 -15.68
CA SER A 142 25.14 57.36 -14.80
C SER A 142 24.22 56.80 -13.69
N ARG A 143 24.52 55.60 -13.17
CA ARG A 143 23.71 54.95 -12.12
C ARG A 143 23.74 55.66 -10.77
N ASP A 144 24.71 56.55 -10.56
CA ASP A 144 24.84 57.41 -9.39
C ASP A 144 24.19 58.79 -9.59
N THR A 145 23.49 59.02 -10.71
CA THR A 145 22.80 60.28 -10.97
C THR A 145 21.69 60.51 -9.94
N ILE A 146 21.80 61.60 -9.18
CA ILE A 146 20.82 61.99 -8.17
C ILE A 146 19.87 63.07 -8.71
N ASP A 147 20.42 64.01 -9.49
CA ASP A 147 19.69 65.17 -10.01
C ASP A 147 19.37 65.00 -11.50
N PHE A 148 18.08 64.94 -11.83
CA PHE A 148 17.57 64.84 -13.19
C PHE A 148 17.04 66.18 -13.73
N THR A 149 17.28 67.31 -13.06
CA THR A 149 16.73 68.63 -13.45
C THR A 149 17.09 69.02 -14.88
N ALA A 150 18.33 68.78 -15.31
CA ALA A 150 18.76 69.07 -16.67
C ALA A 150 18.02 68.21 -17.70
N LEU A 151 17.93 66.89 -17.46
CA LEU A 151 17.17 65.96 -18.30
C LEU A 151 15.71 66.38 -18.40
N MET A 152 15.10 66.68 -17.27
CA MET A 152 13.71 67.10 -17.18
C MET A 152 13.42 68.42 -17.91
N THR A 153 14.35 69.37 -17.87
CA THR A 153 14.25 70.64 -18.59
C THR A 153 14.27 70.40 -20.09
N ASP A 154 15.14 69.51 -20.56
CA ASP A 154 15.22 69.15 -21.97
C ASP A 154 13.97 68.41 -22.44
N LEU A 155 13.47 67.44 -21.68
CA LEU A 155 12.22 66.73 -22.03
C LEU A 155 11.01 67.66 -22.22
N LYS A 156 10.97 68.82 -21.57
CA LYS A 156 9.91 69.84 -21.75
C LYS A 156 10.05 70.66 -23.03
N THR A 157 11.26 70.81 -23.56
CA THR A 157 11.52 71.60 -24.77
C THR A 157 11.40 70.76 -26.05
N LEU A 158 11.39 69.43 -25.92
CA LEU A 158 11.22 68.52 -27.04
C LEU A 158 9.86 68.69 -27.74
N PRO A 159 9.80 68.41 -29.06
CA PRO A 159 8.53 68.19 -29.75
C PRO A 159 7.70 67.09 -29.07
N ALA A 160 6.38 67.09 -29.28
CA ALA A 160 5.52 66.04 -28.75
C ALA A 160 5.97 64.63 -29.15
N PHE A 161 6.02 63.73 -28.17
CA PHE A 161 6.38 62.32 -28.32
C PHE A 161 5.30 61.43 -27.70
N ASP A 162 5.24 60.18 -28.16
CA ASP A 162 4.16 59.24 -27.83
C ASP A 162 4.49 58.36 -26.62
N ALA A 163 5.78 58.10 -26.35
CA ALA A 163 6.23 57.23 -25.27
C ALA A 163 7.68 57.50 -24.86
N ILE A 164 8.07 57.04 -23.66
CA ILE A 164 9.46 57.06 -23.18
C ILE A 164 9.92 55.62 -22.90
N LEU A 165 11.01 55.19 -23.53
CA LEU A 165 11.73 53.98 -23.14
C LEU A 165 12.63 54.24 -21.93
N LEU A 166 12.49 53.42 -20.89
CA LEU A 166 13.41 53.33 -19.76
C LEU A 166 14.26 52.06 -19.87
N ALA A 167 15.51 52.22 -20.26
CA ALA A 167 16.52 51.16 -20.33
C ALA A 167 17.51 51.31 -19.18
N THR A 168 17.07 51.02 -17.96
CA THR A 168 17.86 51.23 -16.72
C THR A 168 17.40 50.29 -15.59
N ASP A 169 18.06 50.36 -14.43
CA ASP A 169 17.60 49.70 -13.20
C ASP A 169 16.36 50.37 -12.56
N VAL A 170 15.77 49.66 -11.60
CA VAL A 170 14.52 50.03 -10.92
C VAL A 170 14.61 51.37 -10.20
N ASP A 171 15.76 51.69 -9.58
CA ASP A 171 15.89 52.88 -8.73
C ASP A 171 15.96 54.14 -9.59
N MET A 172 16.76 54.11 -10.65
CA MET A 172 16.83 55.20 -11.63
C MET A 172 15.49 55.38 -12.36
N ALA A 173 14.87 54.29 -12.83
CA ALA A 173 13.57 54.34 -13.51
C ALA A 173 12.49 54.98 -12.63
N THR A 174 12.44 54.63 -11.34
CA THR A 174 11.46 55.18 -10.40
C THR A 174 11.65 56.69 -10.23
N ARG A 175 12.89 57.15 -10.06
CA ARG A 175 13.20 58.60 -9.91
C ARG A 175 12.83 59.38 -11.16
N ILE A 176 13.20 58.89 -12.33
CA ILE A 176 12.86 59.51 -13.63
C ILE A 176 11.35 59.55 -13.82
N TYR A 177 10.66 58.45 -13.51
CA TYR A 177 9.20 58.39 -13.58
C TYR A 177 8.57 59.47 -12.68
N GLN A 178 9.00 59.59 -11.42
CA GLN A 178 8.47 60.59 -10.51
C GLN A 178 8.71 62.02 -11.01
N ALA A 179 9.94 62.32 -11.44
CA ALA A 179 10.32 63.65 -11.93
C ALA A 179 9.54 64.07 -13.19
N THR A 180 9.30 63.15 -14.13
CA THR A 180 8.50 63.42 -15.33
C THR A 180 7.03 63.72 -14.99
N ARG A 181 6.45 62.98 -14.03
CA ARG A 181 5.07 63.21 -13.58
C ARG A 181 4.90 64.52 -12.83
N GLU A 182 5.88 64.93 -12.02
CA GLU A 182 5.90 66.25 -11.36
C GLU A 182 5.92 67.43 -12.36
N LEU A 183 6.35 67.15 -13.59
CA LEU A 183 6.46 68.11 -14.68
C LEU A 183 5.34 68.02 -15.72
N ASN A 184 4.29 67.24 -15.44
CA ASN A 184 3.14 67.00 -16.32
C ASN A 184 3.50 66.32 -17.66
N ILE A 185 4.58 65.55 -17.69
CA ILE A 185 4.87 64.66 -18.83
C ILE A 185 4.08 63.37 -18.59
N THR A 186 2.95 63.22 -19.28
CA THR A 186 1.93 62.19 -19.01
C THR A 186 1.95 61.00 -19.97
N VAL A 187 2.88 60.98 -20.93
CA VAL A 187 3.04 59.85 -21.88
C VAL A 187 3.35 58.54 -21.12
N PRO A 188 3.02 57.37 -21.69
CA PRO A 188 3.33 56.08 -21.07
C PRO A 188 4.83 55.80 -21.13
N PHE A 189 5.30 55.07 -20.12
CA PHE A 189 6.63 54.48 -20.15
C PHE A 189 6.58 53.07 -20.71
N ILE A 190 7.61 52.73 -21.47
CA ILE A 190 7.89 51.36 -21.90
C ILE A 190 9.21 50.93 -21.26
N GLY A 191 9.31 49.69 -20.82
CA GLY A 191 10.48 49.27 -20.05
C GLY A 191 10.81 47.79 -20.17
N GLY A 192 12.09 47.50 -19.98
CA GLY A 192 12.59 46.13 -19.91
C GLY A 192 12.13 45.40 -18.65
N GLU A 193 12.33 44.09 -18.63
CA GLU A 193 11.84 43.22 -17.55
C GLU A 193 12.48 43.50 -16.19
N LYS A 194 13.68 44.11 -16.16
CA LYS A 194 14.35 44.50 -14.92
C LYS A 194 13.45 45.40 -14.06
N LEU A 195 12.60 46.22 -14.68
CA LEU A 195 11.67 47.11 -14.01
C LEU A 195 10.47 46.40 -13.36
N ASP A 196 10.12 45.18 -13.79
CA ASP A 196 8.99 44.44 -13.23
C ASP A 196 9.29 43.95 -11.80
N SER A 197 9.02 44.81 -10.82
CA SER A 197 9.20 44.51 -9.40
C SER A 197 8.27 45.38 -8.55
N GLU A 198 7.96 44.95 -7.32
CA GLU A 198 7.19 45.78 -6.38
C GLU A 198 7.87 47.13 -6.13
N ARG A 199 9.21 47.16 -6.10
CA ARG A 199 10.01 48.39 -5.91
C ARG A 199 9.74 49.45 -6.96
N PHE A 200 9.45 49.06 -8.20
CA PHE A 200 9.03 49.99 -9.26
C PHE A 200 7.53 50.28 -9.18
N TRP A 201 6.70 49.23 -9.14
CA TRP A 201 5.25 49.37 -9.27
C TRP A 201 4.63 50.14 -8.11
N LYS A 202 5.09 49.95 -6.86
CA LYS A 202 4.49 50.57 -5.68
C LYS A 202 4.62 52.11 -5.68
N PRO A 203 5.78 52.72 -5.94
CA PRO A 203 5.89 54.18 -6.04
C PRO A 203 5.14 54.80 -7.22
N VAL A 204 5.04 54.10 -8.37
CA VAL A 204 4.41 54.66 -9.58
C VAL A 204 2.89 54.42 -9.65
N LYS A 205 2.37 53.48 -8.85
CA LYS A 205 0.98 53.00 -8.88
C LYS A 205 -0.07 54.12 -8.90
N LYS A 206 0.16 55.19 -8.14
CA LYS A 206 -0.81 56.32 -8.05
C LYS A 206 -1.07 56.98 -9.41
N TRP A 207 -0.09 57.02 -10.30
CA TRP A 207 -0.25 57.56 -11.65
C TRP A 207 -0.77 56.48 -12.61
N GLU A 208 -0.26 55.27 -12.49
CA GLU A 208 -0.68 54.14 -13.34
C GLU A 208 -2.14 53.70 -13.13
N ASN A 209 -2.75 54.00 -11.98
CA ASN A 209 -4.19 53.75 -11.76
C ASN A 209 -5.10 54.82 -12.37
N SER A 210 -4.59 55.99 -12.75
CA SER A 210 -5.43 57.07 -13.30
C SER A 210 -6.04 56.69 -14.64
N GLU A 211 -7.35 56.85 -14.81
CA GLU A 211 -8.03 56.66 -16.09
C GLU A 211 -7.64 57.69 -17.16
N THR A 212 -7.04 58.81 -16.73
CA THR A 212 -6.73 59.95 -17.62
C THR A 212 -5.33 59.90 -18.23
N THR A 213 -4.48 58.97 -17.80
CA THR A 213 -3.11 58.82 -18.32
C THR A 213 -2.94 57.50 -19.03
N PRO A 214 -2.30 57.47 -20.22
CA PRO A 214 -1.91 56.23 -20.87
C PRO A 214 -1.09 55.34 -19.92
N LYS A 215 -1.35 54.04 -19.95
CA LYS A 215 -0.73 53.07 -19.05
C LYS A 215 0.68 52.72 -19.50
N SER A 216 1.63 52.75 -18.57
CA SER A 216 2.98 52.25 -18.81
C SER A 216 2.98 50.74 -18.92
N THR A 217 3.90 50.21 -19.72
CA THR A 217 3.98 48.79 -20.05
C THR A 217 5.40 48.29 -19.88
N LEU A 218 5.57 47.24 -19.09
CA LEU A 218 6.86 46.59 -18.87
C LEU A 218 6.87 45.20 -19.51
N LEU A 219 8.04 44.74 -19.93
CA LEU A 219 8.22 43.32 -20.21
C LEU A 219 8.19 42.50 -18.91
N THR A 220 7.71 41.27 -18.99
CA THR A 220 7.84 40.26 -17.93
C THR A 220 7.89 38.87 -18.53
N VAL A 221 8.47 37.92 -17.81
CA VAL A 221 8.51 36.50 -18.18
C VAL A 221 7.48 35.67 -17.42
N PHE A 222 6.75 36.26 -16.47
CA PHE A 222 5.91 35.49 -15.55
C PHE A 222 4.50 36.08 -15.41
N ASN A 223 3.50 35.22 -15.56
CA ASN A 223 2.10 35.53 -15.28
C ASN A 223 1.58 34.55 -14.20
N PRO A 224 1.42 35.00 -12.94
CA PRO A 224 0.95 34.15 -11.85
C PRO A 224 -0.51 33.70 -12.02
N SER A 225 -1.30 34.37 -12.87
CA SER A 225 -2.69 34.00 -13.16
C SER A 225 -2.81 32.97 -14.29
N SER A 226 -1.72 32.62 -14.97
CA SER A 226 -1.75 31.62 -16.04
C SER A 226 -2.00 30.21 -15.49
N HIS A 227 -2.74 29.38 -16.22
CA HIS A 227 -3.05 28.00 -15.81
C HIS A 227 -1.78 27.20 -15.47
N ILE A 228 -0.73 27.34 -16.26
CA ILE A 228 0.56 26.65 -16.07
C ILE A 228 1.23 27.06 -14.74
N ALA A 229 1.04 28.30 -14.28
CA ALA A 229 1.63 28.81 -13.06
C ALA A 229 0.82 28.52 -11.79
N GLN A 230 -0.44 28.06 -11.89
CA GLN A 230 -1.34 27.97 -10.72
C GLN A 230 -0.82 27.00 -9.64
N ALA A 231 -0.25 25.86 -10.05
CA ALA A 231 0.34 24.89 -9.13
C ALA A 231 1.55 25.50 -8.39
N PHE A 232 2.47 26.13 -9.12
CA PHE A 232 3.61 26.84 -8.54
C PHE A 232 3.17 27.95 -7.57
N VAL A 233 2.20 28.78 -7.95
CA VAL A 233 1.67 29.86 -7.10
C VAL A 233 1.04 29.30 -5.82
N LYS A 234 0.30 28.20 -5.91
CA LYS A 234 -0.30 27.52 -4.75
C LYS A 234 0.78 27.02 -3.80
N HIS A 235 1.78 26.29 -4.30
CA HIS A 235 2.86 25.75 -3.45
C HIS A 235 3.74 26.85 -2.86
N PHE A 236 4.06 27.89 -3.65
CA PHE A 236 4.81 29.04 -3.15
C PHE A 236 4.12 29.71 -1.96
N LYS A 237 2.80 29.88 -2.03
CA LYS A 237 2.00 30.44 -0.92
C LYS A 237 1.93 29.54 0.30
N GLN A 238 1.89 28.22 0.10
CA GLN A 238 1.90 27.26 1.19
C GLN A 238 3.24 27.28 1.93
N GLU A 239 4.34 27.36 1.20
CA GLU A 239 5.70 27.35 1.75
C GLU A 239 6.08 28.69 2.40
N TYR A 240 5.88 29.80 1.69
CA TYR A 240 6.39 31.12 2.10
C TYR A 240 5.34 32.02 2.77
N GLY A 241 4.05 31.64 2.72
CA GLY A 241 2.94 32.36 3.34
C GLY A 241 1.87 32.81 2.35
N GLN A 242 0.59 32.65 2.75
CA GLN A 242 -0.58 32.83 1.88
C GLN A 242 -0.74 34.24 1.30
N GLN A 243 -0.20 35.25 2.00
CA GLN A 243 -0.20 36.65 1.59
C GLN A 243 0.87 36.99 0.54
N LEU A 244 1.88 36.13 0.35
CA LEU A 244 2.95 36.37 -0.61
C LEU A 244 2.54 35.88 -2.00
N MET A 245 2.99 36.61 -3.03
CA MET A 245 2.87 36.19 -4.42
C MET A 245 4.28 35.94 -4.96
N PRO A 246 4.52 34.84 -5.68
CA PRO A 246 5.80 34.67 -6.35
C PRO A 246 5.97 35.77 -7.40
N ASP A 247 7.18 36.28 -7.50
CA ASP A 247 7.58 37.17 -8.59
C ASP A 247 8.26 36.38 -9.73
N ARG A 248 8.67 37.11 -10.76
CA ARG A 248 9.38 36.55 -11.91
C ARG A 248 10.72 35.89 -11.54
N LEU A 249 11.39 36.35 -10.48
CA LEU A 249 12.68 35.80 -10.05
C LEU A 249 12.49 34.46 -9.36
N ALA A 250 11.49 34.36 -8.48
CA ALA A 250 11.09 33.09 -7.88
C ALA A 250 10.69 32.07 -8.95
N ALA A 251 9.91 32.49 -9.95
CA ALA A 251 9.49 31.65 -11.06
C ALA A 251 10.67 31.15 -11.93
N LEU A 252 11.63 32.04 -12.26
CA LEU A 252 12.85 31.66 -12.99
C LEU A 252 13.74 30.69 -12.20
N GLY A 253 13.83 30.87 -10.88
CA GLY A 253 14.55 29.93 -10.01
C GLY A 253 13.88 28.56 -9.96
N TYR A 254 12.55 28.52 -9.83
CA TYR A 254 11.76 27.30 -9.88
C TYR A 254 11.96 26.55 -11.20
N ASP A 255 11.83 27.25 -12.33
CA ASP A 255 12.04 26.66 -13.65
C ASP A 255 13.47 26.17 -13.87
N SER A 256 14.48 26.82 -13.29
CA SER A 256 15.88 26.42 -13.40
C SER A 256 16.14 25.06 -12.76
N ILE A 257 15.54 24.79 -11.60
CA ILE A 257 15.64 23.49 -10.94
C ILE A 257 14.85 22.43 -11.71
N LYS A 258 13.62 22.76 -12.14
CA LYS A 258 12.78 21.86 -12.92
C LYS A 258 13.44 21.47 -14.26
N LEU A 259 14.06 22.42 -14.94
CA LEU A 259 14.83 22.18 -16.16
C LEU A 259 16.05 21.29 -15.90
N LEU A 260 16.81 21.56 -14.83
CA LEU A 260 17.98 20.78 -14.47
C LEU A 260 17.62 19.31 -14.20
N ALA A 261 16.59 19.09 -13.39
CA ALA A 261 16.08 17.76 -13.07
C ALA A 261 15.59 17.03 -14.33
N HIS A 262 14.85 17.72 -15.20
CA HIS A 262 14.40 17.18 -16.48
C HIS A 262 15.58 16.79 -17.38
N GLY A 263 16.60 17.65 -17.48
CA GLY A 263 17.81 17.37 -18.24
C GLY A 263 18.55 16.13 -17.73
N MET A 264 18.67 15.97 -16.41
CA MET A 264 19.29 14.79 -15.79
C MET A 264 18.52 13.51 -16.07
N GLU A 265 17.18 13.56 -16.02
CA GLU A 265 16.31 12.43 -16.35
C GLU A 265 16.46 12.03 -17.82
N LYS A 266 16.37 12.99 -18.74
CA LYS A 266 16.54 12.72 -20.18
C LYS A 266 17.94 12.20 -20.51
N ALA A 267 18.96 12.67 -19.79
CA ALA A 267 20.33 12.18 -19.90
C ALA A 267 20.53 10.80 -19.27
N LYS A 268 19.64 10.39 -18.34
CA LYS A 268 19.84 9.27 -17.41
C LYS A 268 21.20 9.33 -16.71
N SER A 269 21.63 10.55 -16.39
CA SER A 269 22.97 10.83 -15.90
C SER A 269 23.01 12.19 -15.21
N THR A 270 23.86 12.30 -14.19
CA THR A 270 24.23 13.58 -13.56
C THR A 270 25.58 14.08 -14.06
N ASP A 271 26.24 13.37 -14.97
CA ASP A 271 27.49 13.82 -15.60
C ASP A 271 27.26 15.11 -16.40
N SER A 272 28.13 16.09 -16.18
CA SER A 272 27.98 17.44 -16.72
C SER A 272 28.01 17.46 -18.25
N THR A 273 28.84 16.63 -18.89
CA THR A 273 28.97 16.59 -20.35
C THR A 273 27.72 16.04 -21.00
N GLN A 274 27.23 14.90 -20.49
CA GLN A 274 25.98 14.29 -20.95
C GLN A 274 24.78 15.20 -20.69
N LEU A 275 24.76 15.86 -19.54
CA LEU A 275 23.71 16.83 -19.19
C LEU A 275 23.71 18.03 -20.13
N ALA A 276 24.87 18.65 -20.40
CA ALA A 276 24.98 19.78 -21.33
C ALA A 276 24.52 19.39 -22.75
N GLN A 277 24.99 18.26 -23.25
CA GLN A 277 24.57 17.72 -24.55
C GLN A 277 23.06 17.44 -24.59
N THR A 278 22.50 16.94 -23.50
CA THR A 278 21.06 16.68 -23.40
C THR A 278 20.27 17.97 -23.39
N LEU A 279 20.60 18.95 -22.54
CA LEU A 279 19.94 20.26 -22.50
C LEU A 279 19.97 20.96 -23.87
N GLN A 280 21.08 20.82 -24.59
CA GLN A 280 21.24 21.40 -25.93
C GLN A 280 20.33 20.77 -26.99
N ASN A 281 19.97 19.49 -26.87
CA ASN A 281 19.35 18.71 -27.94
C ASN A 281 17.98 18.11 -27.60
N MET A 282 17.56 18.12 -26.34
CA MET A 282 16.29 17.54 -25.91
C MET A 282 15.11 18.26 -26.56
N LEU A 283 13.98 17.55 -26.67
CA LEU A 283 12.72 18.18 -27.05
C LEU A 283 12.37 19.26 -26.01
N PRO A 284 11.69 20.34 -26.42
CA PRO A 284 11.40 21.41 -25.49
C PRO A 284 10.52 20.90 -24.34
N CYS A 285 10.73 21.42 -23.13
CA CYS A 285 9.87 21.17 -21.98
C CYS A 285 9.19 22.47 -21.51
N GLN A 286 8.01 22.36 -20.91
CA GLN A 286 7.21 23.50 -20.45
C GLN A 286 7.51 23.84 -18.99
N GLY A 287 8.05 25.04 -18.73
CA GLY A 287 8.11 25.64 -17.38
C GLY A 287 7.01 26.68 -17.15
N VAL A 288 7.03 27.36 -16.01
CA VAL A 288 6.03 28.40 -15.67
C VAL A 288 6.32 29.76 -16.30
N THR A 289 7.56 30.03 -16.71
CA THR A 289 7.99 31.27 -17.36
C THR A 289 8.20 31.13 -18.86
N ALA A 290 8.64 29.96 -19.33
CA ALA A 290 8.91 29.73 -20.75
C ALA A 290 8.79 28.25 -21.14
N GLN A 291 8.83 28.00 -22.45
CA GLN A 291 9.13 26.68 -23.01
C GLN A 291 10.63 26.62 -23.28
N TYR A 292 11.33 25.69 -22.65
CA TYR A 292 12.79 25.65 -22.67
C TYR A 292 13.29 24.81 -23.84
N SER A 293 14.01 25.48 -24.74
CA SER A 293 14.83 24.90 -25.79
C SER A 293 15.95 25.89 -26.11
N PHE A 294 17.14 25.38 -26.36
CA PHE A 294 18.35 26.21 -26.43
C PHE A 294 18.96 26.19 -27.83
N ARG A 295 19.45 27.35 -28.24
CA ARG A 295 20.36 27.52 -29.37
C ARG A 295 21.73 26.95 -28.98
N MET A 296 22.59 26.71 -29.97
CA MET A 296 23.95 26.20 -29.75
C MET A 296 24.82 27.09 -28.86
N ASN A 297 24.50 28.38 -28.75
CA ASN A 297 25.19 29.34 -27.88
C ASN A 297 24.57 29.43 -26.48
N GLY A 298 23.68 28.51 -26.10
CA GLY A 298 23.04 28.49 -24.80
C GLY A 298 21.84 29.42 -24.62
N ASP A 299 21.51 30.26 -25.60
CA ASP A 299 20.35 31.15 -25.53
C ASP A 299 19.04 30.41 -25.79
N ILE A 300 17.98 30.80 -25.09
CA ILE A 300 16.63 30.28 -25.35
C ILE A 300 16.17 30.62 -26.79
N MET A 301 15.58 29.63 -27.49
CA MET A 301 15.21 29.77 -28.91
C MET A 301 13.99 30.68 -29.15
N ALA A 302 12.90 30.46 -28.40
CA ALA A 302 11.59 31.09 -28.61
C ALA A 302 11.06 31.72 -27.31
N PRO A 303 11.63 32.85 -26.87
CA PRO A 303 11.30 33.42 -25.58
C PRO A 303 9.92 34.08 -25.58
N LYS A 304 8.99 33.54 -24.79
CA LYS A 304 7.69 34.17 -24.53
C LYS A 304 7.89 35.31 -23.53
N LEU A 305 7.90 36.55 -24.02
CA LEU A 305 7.73 37.72 -23.16
C LEU A 305 6.26 38.14 -23.14
N LEU A 306 5.88 38.71 -22.01
CA LEU A 306 4.59 39.29 -21.77
C LEU A 306 4.75 40.79 -21.52
N LEU A 307 3.78 41.55 -21.98
CA LEU A 307 3.56 42.94 -21.64
C LEU A 307 2.72 42.98 -20.37
N LYS A 308 3.22 43.67 -19.36
CA LYS A 308 2.57 43.85 -18.05
C LYS A 308 2.22 45.31 -17.84
N ARG A 309 0.97 45.58 -17.50
CA ARG A 309 0.46 46.91 -17.16
C ARG A 309 -0.53 46.85 -16.01
N ILE A 310 -0.75 47.99 -15.34
CA ILE A 310 -1.77 48.11 -14.29
C ILE A 310 -3.08 48.60 -14.92
N SER A 311 -4.18 47.92 -14.57
CA SER A 311 -5.55 48.24 -14.97
C SER A 311 -6.47 47.93 -13.79
N GLN A 312 -7.27 48.91 -13.36
CA GLN A 312 -8.22 48.76 -12.24
C GLN A 312 -7.60 48.10 -10.99
N ASP A 313 -6.44 48.59 -10.54
CA ASP A 313 -5.68 48.04 -9.41
C ASP A 313 -5.13 46.61 -9.58
N GLN A 314 -5.30 45.99 -10.75
CA GLN A 314 -4.82 44.65 -11.09
C GLN A 314 -3.77 44.70 -12.20
N PHE A 315 -2.96 43.63 -12.31
CA PHE A 315 -2.03 43.48 -13.42
C PHE A 315 -2.68 42.73 -14.58
N GLU A 316 -2.59 43.30 -15.77
CA GLU A 316 -2.92 42.64 -17.03
C GLU A 316 -1.65 42.13 -17.71
N TYR A 317 -1.77 40.99 -18.41
CA TYR A 317 -0.66 40.32 -19.10
C TYR A 317 -1.05 40.00 -20.55
N GLU A 318 -0.29 40.50 -21.50
CA GLU A 318 -0.52 40.26 -22.94
C GLU A 318 0.75 39.73 -23.62
N PRO A 319 0.68 38.78 -24.56
CA PRO A 319 1.85 38.37 -25.34
C PRO A 319 2.42 39.54 -26.16
N THR A 320 3.76 39.62 -26.27
CA THR A 320 4.44 40.63 -27.12
C THR A 320 4.19 40.42 -28.62
N GLU A 321 3.91 39.19 -29.04
CA GLU A 321 3.61 38.83 -30.43
C GLU A 321 2.23 38.14 -30.57
N ASN A 322 1.49 38.50 -31.64
CA ASN A 322 0.20 37.87 -31.94
C ASN A 322 0.46 36.41 -32.36
N LYS A 323 -0.49 35.52 -32.05
CA LYS A 323 -0.46 34.06 -32.25
C LYS A 323 -0.04 33.52 -33.64
N ASN A 324 0.24 34.39 -34.62
CA ASN A 324 0.43 34.02 -36.03
C ASN A 324 1.90 33.93 -36.50
N ILE A 325 2.90 34.03 -35.61
CA ILE A 325 4.32 33.82 -35.98
C ILE A 325 4.84 32.44 -35.52
N ILE A 326 4.06 31.66 -34.78
CA ILE A 326 4.32 30.23 -34.55
C ILE A 326 3.74 29.40 -35.71
N GLU A 327 3.94 29.84 -36.96
CA GLU A 327 3.79 28.98 -38.13
C GLU A 327 5.18 28.46 -38.51
N SER A 328 5.60 27.38 -37.83
CA SER A 328 6.39 26.26 -38.42
C SER A 328 6.96 25.31 -37.35
N ARG A 329 6.34 25.16 -36.18
CA ARG A 329 6.38 23.89 -35.44
C ARG A 329 4.97 23.60 -34.97
N PRO A 330 4.39 22.43 -35.27
CA PRO A 330 3.10 22.08 -34.72
C PRO A 330 3.17 22.24 -33.21
N LEU A 331 2.10 22.77 -32.59
CA LEU A 331 1.85 22.55 -31.17
C LEU A 331 2.03 21.04 -30.96
N ILE A 332 3.13 20.64 -30.32
CA ILE A 332 3.30 19.24 -29.95
C ILE A 332 2.23 19.01 -28.89
N LEU A 333 1.13 18.38 -29.28
CA LEU A 333 0.17 17.82 -28.33
C LEU A 333 0.98 16.92 -27.38
N GLY A 334 0.93 17.21 -26.08
CA GLY A 334 1.67 16.43 -25.07
C GLY A 334 3.09 16.91 -24.77
N LEU A 335 3.39 18.21 -24.97
CA LEU A 335 4.63 18.81 -24.49
C LEU A 335 4.83 18.57 -22.99
N GLU A 336 5.90 17.84 -22.64
CA GLU A 336 6.23 17.51 -21.27
C GLU A 336 6.50 18.78 -20.46
N THR A 337 5.92 18.87 -19.26
CA THR A 337 6.29 19.87 -18.26
C THR A 337 7.68 19.56 -17.71
N CYS A 338 8.57 20.56 -17.67
CA CYS A 338 9.92 20.37 -17.15
C CYS A 338 9.84 19.90 -15.70
N GLY A 339 10.55 18.82 -15.37
CA GLY A 339 10.73 18.34 -13.99
C GLY A 339 9.45 17.88 -13.30
N ASN A 340 8.36 17.66 -14.04
CA ASN A 340 7.26 16.83 -13.57
C ASN A 340 7.64 15.37 -13.84
N LEU A 341 8.66 14.94 -13.10
CA LEU A 341 9.07 13.56 -13.03
C LEU A 341 7.89 12.77 -12.46
N ASP A 342 7.52 11.68 -13.10
CA ASP A 342 6.50 10.74 -12.66
C ASP A 342 7.18 9.37 -12.74
N GLN A 343 7.79 8.99 -11.61
CA GLN A 343 8.74 7.89 -11.54
C GLN A 343 8.05 6.53 -11.67
N ASP A 344 6.91 6.36 -11.01
CA ASP A 344 6.10 5.15 -11.06
C ASP A 344 5.05 5.18 -12.19
N LYS A 345 4.86 6.32 -12.85
CA LYS A 345 3.98 6.53 -14.02
C LYS A 345 2.52 6.38 -13.67
N ASP A 346 2.14 6.80 -12.46
CA ASP A 346 0.76 6.78 -11.98
C ASP A 346 -0.06 7.99 -12.51
N GLY A 347 0.60 8.92 -13.21
CA GLY A 347 0.01 10.15 -13.75
C GLY A 347 0.12 11.35 -12.81
N ILE A 348 0.78 11.21 -11.66
CA ILE A 348 0.99 12.23 -10.64
C ILE A 348 2.48 12.56 -10.58
N PRO A 349 2.86 13.83 -10.81
CA PRO A 349 4.26 14.22 -10.68
C PRO A 349 4.78 14.03 -9.26
N ASN A 350 5.99 13.48 -9.11
CA ASN A 350 6.70 13.17 -7.87
C ASN A 350 6.69 14.30 -6.84
N ASP A 351 6.70 15.57 -7.27
CA ASP A 351 6.68 16.73 -6.36
C ASP A 351 5.30 17.01 -5.76
N THR A 352 4.28 16.30 -6.22
CA THR A 352 2.90 16.33 -5.74
C THR A 352 2.36 14.95 -5.41
N ASP A 353 3.22 13.95 -5.47
CA ASP A 353 2.93 12.56 -5.20
C ASP A 353 3.39 12.21 -3.79
N VAL A 354 2.49 11.64 -2.99
CA VAL A 354 2.76 11.18 -1.64
C VAL A 354 3.47 9.82 -1.65
N CYS A 355 3.26 9.03 -2.71
CA CYS A 355 3.79 7.70 -2.93
C CYS A 355 4.51 7.61 -4.31
N PRO A 356 5.59 8.37 -4.55
CA PRO A 356 6.20 8.55 -5.89
C PRO A 356 6.93 7.33 -6.48
N ASP A 357 6.87 6.18 -5.81
CA ASP A 357 7.64 4.99 -6.12
C ASP A 357 6.80 3.70 -6.07
N ASN A 358 5.50 3.80 -6.33
CA ASN A 358 4.65 2.62 -6.42
C ASN A 358 5.15 1.63 -7.48
N SER A 359 4.90 0.35 -7.24
CA SER A 359 5.02 -0.69 -8.25
C SER A 359 3.87 -0.62 -9.26
N LEU A 360 4.06 -1.25 -10.43
CA LEU A 360 3.00 -1.41 -11.44
C LEU A 360 1.78 -2.16 -10.90
N GLU A 361 1.95 -3.01 -9.89
CA GLU A 361 0.87 -3.76 -9.25
C GLU A 361 0.04 -2.85 -8.33
N GLU A 362 0.70 -2.01 -7.52
CA GLU A 362 0.04 -1.05 -6.62
C GLU A 362 -0.85 -0.06 -7.38
N ILE A 363 -0.41 0.42 -8.54
CA ILE A 363 -1.19 1.35 -9.37
C ILE A 363 -2.22 0.65 -10.28
N SER A 364 -2.25 -0.69 -10.31
CA SER A 364 -3.07 -1.45 -11.28
C SER A 364 -4.59 -1.25 -11.10
N LYS A 365 -5.02 -0.86 -9.90
CA LYS A 365 -6.41 -0.50 -9.57
C LYS A 365 -6.63 1.00 -9.43
N GLY A 366 -5.59 1.79 -9.73
CA GLY A 366 -5.59 3.24 -9.64
C GLY A 366 -4.96 3.76 -8.36
N VAL A 367 -4.87 5.08 -8.30
CA VAL A 367 -4.30 5.86 -7.20
C VAL A 367 -5.22 7.03 -6.87
N TYR A 368 -5.16 7.50 -5.63
CA TYR A 368 -5.89 8.71 -5.24
C TYR A 368 -5.41 9.90 -6.06
N GLN A 369 -6.31 10.56 -6.77
CA GLN A 369 -5.97 11.70 -7.63
C GLN A 369 -5.79 13.02 -6.86
N GLN A 370 -6.24 13.06 -5.61
CA GLN A 370 -6.24 14.25 -4.76
C GLN A 370 -6.31 13.89 -3.28
N GLY A 371 -6.08 14.88 -2.41
CA GLY A 371 -6.14 14.71 -0.95
C GLY A 371 -4.78 14.36 -0.33
N SER A 372 -4.81 13.93 0.93
CA SER A 372 -3.60 13.60 1.71
C SER A 372 -2.91 12.31 1.26
N PHE A 373 -3.59 11.49 0.47
CA PHE A 373 -3.08 10.23 -0.07
C PHE A 373 -2.81 10.30 -1.57
N LYS A 374 -2.74 11.52 -2.15
CA LYS A 374 -2.58 11.71 -3.59
C LYS A 374 -1.36 10.93 -4.11
N GLY A 375 -1.59 10.01 -5.05
CA GLY A 375 -0.60 9.13 -5.69
C GLY A 375 -0.39 7.79 -4.97
N CYS A 376 -1.00 7.59 -3.81
CA CYS A 376 -1.02 6.26 -3.18
C CYS A 376 -2.15 5.39 -3.76
N SER A 377 -1.95 4.07 -3.71
CA SER A 377 -2.94 3.07 -4.13
C SER A 377 -4.29 3.26 -3.43
N VAL A 378 -5.38 3.09 -4.18
CA VAL A 378 -6.75 3.25 -3.66
C VAL A 378 -7.15 2.11 -2.72
N ASP A 379 -7.98 2.48 -1.73
CA ASP A 379 -8.65 1.58 -0.78
C ASP A 379 -10.11 2.06 -0.74
N SER A 380 -10.95 1.40 -1.53
CA SER A 380 -12.26 1.88 -1.94
C SER A 380 -13.31 1.79 -0.82
N ASP A 381 -13.27 0.72 -0.01
CA ASP A 381 -14.16 0.53 1.13
C ASP A 381 -13.54 0.86 2.50
N LYS A 382 -12.23 1.17 2.53
CA LYS A 382 -11.48 1.67 3.69
C LYS A 382 -11.35 0.64 4.80
N ASP A 383 -11.24 -0.63 4.41
CA ASP A 383 -11.01 -1.73 5.34
C ASP A 383 -9.51 -1.90 5.72
N GLY A 384 -8.61 -1.20 5.02
CA GLY A 384 -7.16 -1.24 5.22
C GLY A 384 -6.42 -2.14 4.22
N TYR A 385 -7.11 -2.81 3.31
CA TYR A 385 -6.55 -3.49 2.15
C TYR A 385 -6.73 -2.62 0.91
N GLN A 386 -5.63 -2.26 0.25
CA GLN A 386 -5.76 -1.52 -1.00
C GLN A 386 -6.34 -2.41 -2.10
N ASP A 387 -7.12 -1.84 -3.01
CA ASP A 387 -7.91 -2.54 -4.03
C ASP A 387 -7.10 -3.55 -4.87
N TYR A 388 -5.80 -3.33 -5.04
CA TYR A 388 -4.93 -4.23 -5.81
C TYR A 388 -4.64 -5.56 -5.10
N ARG A 389 -4.75 -5.58 -3.76
CA ARG A 389 -4.55 -6.74 -2.89
C ARG A 389 -5.83 -7.19 -2.19
N ASP A 390 -6.93 -6.52 -2.47
CA ASP A 390 -8.24 -6.79 -1.88
C ASP A 390 -9.10 -7.62 -2.84
N THR A 391 -9.61 -8.74 -2.32
CA THR A 391 -10.51 -9.63 -3.05
C THR A 391 -11.96 -9.11 -3.05
N CYS A 392 -12.31 -8.27 -2.08
CA CYS A 392 -13.62 -7.67 -1.87
C CYS A 392 -13.57 -6.11 -1.79
N PRO A 393 -13.03 -5.40 -2.79
CA PRO A 393 -12.69 -3.96 -2.73
C PRO A 393 -13.86 -2.97 -2.65
N ASN A 394 -15.10 -3.43 -2.49
CA ASN A 394 -16.29 -2.57 -2.48
C ASN A 394 -17.29 -3.02 -1.43
N THR A 395 -16.79 -3.49 -0.30
CA THR A 395 -17.61 -3.97 0.81
C THR A 395 -18.30 -2.80 1.50
N LEU A 396 -19.56 -2.98 1.91
CA LEU A 396 -20.26 -1.92 2.65
C LEU A 396 -19.79 -1.91 4.10
N SER A 397 -19.71 -0.72 4.71
CA SER A 397 -19.18 -0.58 6.08
C SER A 397 -19.87 -1.45 7.14
N HIS A 398 -21.15 -1.77 6.96
CA HIS A 398 -21.89 -2.64 7.89
C HIS A 398 -21.49 -4.12 7.78
N GLU A 399 -20.98 -4.55 6.63
CA GLU A 399 -20.53 -5.93 6.39
C GLU A 399 -19.14 -6.17 7.01
N LEU A 400 -18.39 -5.09 7.26
CA LEU A 400 -17.07 -5.09 7.90
C LEU A 400 -17.15 -5.03 9.44
N GLU A 401 -18.33 -4.86 10.03
CA GLU A 401 -18.51 -4.66 11.48
C GLU A 401 -17.99 -5.83 12.34
N LYS A 402 -18.00 -7.04 11.77
CA LYS A 402 -17.51 -8.26 12.43
C LYS A 402 -16.05 -8.59 12.12
N GLY A 403 -15.38 -7.76 11.33
CA GLY A 403 -13.99 -7.93 10.95
C GLY A 403 -13.81 -8.39 9.51
N ILE A 404 -12.55 -8.41 9.10
CA ILE A 404 -12.09 -8.77 7.75
C ILE A 404 -11.07 -9.89 7.83
N ASP A 405 -11.05 -10.74 6.82
CA ASP A 405 -10.07 -11.80 6.68
C ASP A 405 -8.72 -11.28 6.14
N SER A 406 -7.80 -12.20 5.86
CA SER A 406 -6.47 -11.86 5.32
C SER A 406 -6.48 -11.38 3.87
N ASN A 407 -7.63 -11.37 3.20
CA ASN A 407 -7.80 -11.04 1.79
C ASN A 407 -8.65 -9.77 1.56
N GLY A 408 -9.03 -9.05 2.63
CA GLY A 408 -9.89 -7.86 2.56
C GLY A 408 -11.39 -8.17 2.46
N CYS A 409 -11.81 -9.41 2.72
CA CYS A 409 -13.22 -9.80 2.66
C CYS A 409 -13.86 -9.88 4.05
N PRO A 410 -15.20 -9.70 4.17
CA PRO A 410 -15.92 -9.97 5.40
C PRO A 410 -15.57 -11.35 5.97
N MET A 411 -15.34 -11.39 7.28
CA MET A 411 -14.95 -12.62 7.97
C MET A 411 -16.09 -13.65 7.98
N ASP A 412 -15.70 -14.92 7.82
CA ASP A 412 -16.50 -16.13 8.02
C ASP A 412 -15.65 -17.03 8.94
N THR A 413 -15.94 -16.92 10.23
CA THR A 413 -15.05 -17.43 11.29
C THR A 413 -15.07 -18.97 11.36
N ASP A 414 -16.23 -19.60 11.20
CA ASP A 414 -16.39 -21.07 11.27
C ASP A 414 -16.52 -21.75 9.89
N LYS A 415 -16.57 -20.97 8.80
CA LYS A 415 -16.46 -21.42 7.40
C LYS A 415 -17.63 -22.27 6.94
N ASP A 416 -18.81 -21.96 7.44
CA ASP A 416 -20.07 -22.60 7.03
C ASP A 416 -20.66 -21.98 5.74
N GLY A 417 -20.10 -20.85 5.28
CA GLY A 417 -20.53 -20.11 4.10
C GLY A 417 -21.49 -18.94 4.38
N VAL A 418 -21.82 -18.69 5.65
CA VAL A 418 -22.59 -17.53 6.13
C VAL A 418 -21.63 -16.55 6.80
N LEU A 419 -21.49 -15.35 6.23
CA LEU A 419 -20.57 -14.34 6.75
C LEU A 419 -20.97 -13.87 8.17
N ASP A 420 -20.00 -13.62 9.05
CA ASP A 420 -20.20 -13.34 10.48
C ASP A 420 -21.21 -12.21 10.78
N TYR A 421 -21.31 -11.22 9.88
CA TYR A 421 -22.25 -10.09 10.04
C TYR A 421 -23.72 -10.48 9.77
N LYS A 422 -23.96 -11.62 9.13
CA LYS A 422 -25.27 -12.25 8.87
C LYS A 422 -25.50 -13.49 9.73
N ASP A 423 -24.45 -14.02 10.35
CA ASP A 423 -24.48 -15.27 11.07
C ASP A 423 -24.85 -15.08 12.55
N LEU A 424 -25.93 -15.75 12.98
CA LEU A 424 -26.37 -15.78 14.38
C LEU A 424 -25.54 -16.75 15.24
N CYS A 425 -24.80 -17.63 14.59
CA CYS A 425 -24.05 -18.76 15.13
C CYS A 425 -22.55 -18.74 14.75
N ALA A 426 -21.97 -17.58 14.40
CA ALA A 426 -20.62 -17.31 13.88
C ALA A 426 -19.36 -17.89 14.58
N THR A 427 -19.51 -18.67 15.64
CA THR A 427 -18.37 -19.30 16.34
C THR A 427 -18.59 -20.79 16.55
N ASN A 428 -19.57 -21.38 15.88
CA ASN A 428 -20.01 -22.74 16.13
C ASN A 428 -19.11 -23.71 15.37
N LEU A 429 -17.79 -23.64 15.63
CA LEU A 429 -16.69 -24.41 15.03
C LEU A 429 -16.85 -25.94 15.09
N LEU A 430 -17.91 -26.45 15.74
CA LEU A 430 -18.27 -27.86 15.83
C LEU A 430 -19.58 -28.21 15.10
N ALA A 431 -20.31 -27.25 14.55
CA ALA A 431 -21.70 -27.43 14.14
C ALA A 431 -21.84 -27.63 12.64
N SER A 432 -21.95 -28.90 12.25
CA SER A 432 -22.48 -29.30 10.95
C SER A 432 -21.70 -28.92 9.69
N THR A 433 -21.98 -29.64 8.59
CA THR A 433 -21.65 -29.19 7.23
C THR A 433 -22.84 -28.51 6.55
N LEU A 434 -23.98 -28.43 7.25
CA LEU A 434 -25.25 -27.95 6.76
C LEU A 434 -25.85 -26.97 7.78
N VAL A 435 -25.85 -25.69 7.44
CA VAL A 435 -26.47 -24.63 8.24
C VAL A 435 -27.70 -24.07 7.53
N ASP A 436 -28.61 -23.48 8.29
CA ASP A 436 -29.75 -22.74 7.75
C ASP A 436 -29.33 -21.36 7.21
N ALA A 437 -30.30 -20.56 6.76
CA ALA A 437 -30.04 -19.23 6.23
C ALA A 437 -29.58 -18.20 7.30
N GLN A 438 -29.54 -18.59 8.57
CA GLN A 438 -29.04 -17.81 9.70
C GLN A 438 -27.65 -18.26 10.18
N GLY A 439 -27.04 -19.27 9.53
CA GLY A 439 -25.75 -19.85 9.92
C GLY A 439 -25.83 -20.84 11.10
N CYS A 440 -27.05 -21.25 11.48
CA CYS A 440 -27.23 -22.18 12.59
C CYS A 440 -27.50 -23.59 12.08
N ALA A 441 -26.84 -24.57 12.69
CA ALA A 441 -27.09 -25.98 12.38
C ALA A 441 -28.48 -26.41 12.90
N PRO A 442 -29.25 -27.17 12.10
CA PRO A 442 -30.48 -27.80 12.57
C PRO A 442 -30.20 -28.75 13.75
N ASP A 443 -31.08 -28.69 14.75
CA ASP A 443 -31.08 -29.51 15.96
C ASP A 443 -32.56 -29.77 16.31
N ALA A 444 -33.07 -30.91 15.85
CA ALA A 444 -34.49 -31.23 15.85
C ALA A 444 -35.02 -31.54 17.25
N ASP A 445 -34.23 -32.22 18.08
CA ASP A 445 -34.61 -32.62 19.44
C ASP A 445 -34.07 -31.68 20.54
N GLN A 446 -33.26 -30.69 20.16
CA GLN A 446 -32.71 -29.63 21.00
C GLN A 446 -31.76 -30.15 22.09
N ASP A 447 -31.03 -31.20 21.78
CA ASP A 447 -30.07 -31.82 22.68
C ASP A 447 -28.67 -31.16 22.63
N ASN A 448 -28.48 -30.17 21.74
CA ASN A 448 -27.24 -29.44 21.41
C ASN A 448 -26.23 -30.23 20.55
N VAL A 449 -26.63 -31.36 19.97
CA VAL A 449 -25.92 -32.10 18.93
C VAL A 449 -26.63 -31.81 17.60
N PRO A 450 -25.93 -31.25 16.60
CA PRO A 450 -26.52 -31.02 15.28
C PRO A 450 -27.03 -32.31 14.62
N ASP A 451 -28.17 -32.23 13.92
CA ASP A 451 -28.84 -33.38 13.29
C ASP A 451 -27.93 -34.22 12.37
N ASP A 452 -26.95 -33.60 11.70
CA ASP A 452 -26.03 -34.32 10.80
C ASP A 452 -24.92 -35.09 11.53
N LYS A 453 -24.74 -34.82 12.82
CA LYS A 453 -23.78 -35.48 13.72
C LYS A 453 -24.47 -36.30 14.81
N ASP A 454 -25.77 -36.09 14.99
CA ASP A 454 -26.59 -36.82 15.93
C ASP A 454 -26.95 -38.21 15.37
N MET A 455 -26.60 -39.24 16.14
CA MET A 455 -26.96 -40.63 15.82
C MET A 455 -28.40 -40.97 16.24
N CYS A 456 -29.01 -40.14 17.08
CA CYS A 456 -30.33 -40.26 17.64
C CYS A 456 -31.11 -38.91 17.58
N PRO A 457 -31.29 -38.28 16.40
CA PRO A 457 -31.78 -36.88 16.22
C PRO A 457 -33.25 -36.60 16.64
N ASP A 458 -33.93 -37.58 17.23
CA ASP A 458 -35.36 -37.52 17.54
C ASP A 458 -35.62 -37.89 19.01
N ASN A 459 -34.67 -37.67 19.92
CA ASN A 459 -34.88 -38.00 21.33
C ASN A 459 -36.03 -37.18 21.91
N SER A 460 -36.73 -37.77 22.88
CA SER A 460 -37.63 -36.99 23.70
C SER A 460 -36.84 -36.13 24.70
N SER A 461 -37.39 -34.98 25.10
CA SER A 461 -36.81 -34.17 26.18
C SER A 461 -36.64 -34.95 27.51
N GLN A 462 -37.42 -36.02 27.68
CA GLN A 462 -37.31 -36.92 28.83
C GLN A 462 -36.04 -37.77 28.74
N GLU A 463 -35.72 -38.32 27.58
CA GLU A 463 -34.48 -39.07 27.32
C GLU A 463 -33.26 -38.16 27.46
N ILE A 464 -33.28 -36.98 26.85
CA ILE A 464 -32.21 -35.98 26.95
C ILE A 464 -31.93 -35.63 28.42
N SER A 465 -32.99 -35.46 29.23
CA SER A 465 -32.84 -35.15 30.66
C SER A 465 -32.16 -36.24 31.49
N LYS A 466 -32.04 -37.47 30.95
CA LYS A 466 -31.33 -38.59 31.57
C LYS A 466 -29.86 -38.67 31.18
N GLY A 467 -29.43 -37.87 30.21
CA GLY A 467 -28.06 -37.81 29.73
C GLY A 467 -27.88 -38.53 28.40
N ILE A 468 -27.07 -37.91 27.55
CA ILE A 468 -26.70 -38.36 26.21
C ILE A 468 -25.17 -38.34 26.08
N PHE A 469 -24.65 -39.05 25.09
CA PHE A 469 -23.23 -38.92 24.73
C PHE A 469 -23.00 -37.61 23.96
N LEU A 470 -22.11 -36.74 24.46
CA LEU A 470 -21.74 -35.50 23.77
C LEU A 470 -20.59 -35.68 22.75
N GLN A 471 -20.02 -36.89 22.69
CA GLN A 471 -18.90 -37.22 21.82
C GLN A 471 -18.80 -38.73 21.59
N GLY A 472 -18.14 -39.15 20.50
CA GLY A 472 -17.93 -40.56 20.18
C GLY A 472 -18.86 -41.06 19.08
N ALA A 473 -18.88 -42.37 18.88
CA ALA A 473 -19.67 -43.01 17.81
C ALA A 473 -21.19 -43.02 18.07
N GLU A 474 -21.59 -42.71 19.31
CA GLU A 474 -22.99 -42.68 19.76
C GLU A 474 -23.41 -41.27 20.17
N MET A 475 -22.73 -40.24 19.65
CA MET A 475 -23.04 -38.84 19.91
C MET A 475 -24.53 -38.56 19.67
N GLY A 476 -25.19 -37.92 20.65
CA GLY A 476 -26.62 -37.62 20.69
C GLY A 476 -27.52 -38.76 21.18
N CYS A 477 -27.00 -39.99 21.31
CA CYS A 477 -27.79 -41.09 21.87
C CYS A 477 -27.79 -41.10 23.41
N PRO A 478 -28.86 -41.60 24.06
CA PRO A 478 -28.91 -41.80 25.51
C PRO A 478 -27.76 -42.66 26.02
N ILE A 479 -27.22 -42.33 27.19
CA ILE A 479 -26.06 -43.02 27.77
C ILE A 479 -26.39 -44.51 28.04
N ASP A 480 -25.51 -45.37 27.54
CA ASP A 480 -25.46 -46.82 27.79
C ASP A 480 -24.04 -47.16 28.26
N SER A 481 -23.88 -47.35 29.58
CA SER A 481 -22.57 -47.40 30.24
C SER A 481 -21.81 -48.70 29.97
N ASP A 482 -22.50 -49.80 29.69
CA ASP A 482 -21.91 -51.12 29.44
C ASP A 482 -22.11 -51.64 28.01
N ASN A 483 -22.79 -50.86 27.16
CA ASN A 483 -23.06 -51.12 25.75
C ASN A 483 -23.89 -52.38 25.52
N ASP A 484 -24.85 -52.62 26.39
CA ASP A 484 -25.76 -53.76 26.31
C ASP A 484 -27.01 -53.50 25.44
N LYS A 485 -27.15 -52.26 24.95
CA LYS A 485 -28.26 -51.68 24.15
C LYS A 485 -29.49 -51.32 24.95
N VAL A 486 -29.42 -51.35 26.27
CA VAL A 486 -30.41 -50.84 27.20
C VAL A 486 -29.82 -49.58 27.84
N PRO A 487 -30.30 -48.39 27.48
CA PRO A 487 -29.78 -47.16 28.07
C PRO A 487 -29.90 -47.18 29.60
N ASP A 488 -28.94 -46.57 30.30
CA ASP A 488 -28.79 -46.58 31.76
C ASP A 488 -30.08 -46.23 32.50
N TYR A 489 -30.89 -45.33 31.93
CA TYR A 489 -32.14 -44.89 32.56
C TYR A 489 -33.27 -45.93 32.52
N ARG A 490 -33.10 -47.01 31.74
CA ARG A 490 -33.98 -48.17 31.59
C ARG A 490 -33.31 -49.49 31.97
N ASP A 491 -32.05 -49.43 32.36
CA ASP A 491 -31.25 -50.59 32.73
C ASP A 491 -31.28 -50.80 34.25
N ASP A 492 -31.71 -51.99 34.67
CA ASP A 492 -31.68 -52.39 36.08
C ASP A 492 -30.25 -52.77 36.53
N CYS A 493 -29.34 -53.05 35.57
CA CYS A 493 -27.97 -53.51 35.73
C CYS A 493 -26.96 -52.77 34.81
N PRO A 494 -26.81 -51.43 34.92
CA PRO A 494 -26.10 -50.55 33.96
C PRO A 494 -24.56 -50.69 33.89
N LYS A 495 -23.99 -51.76 34.43
CA LYS A 495 -22.53 -51.96 34.58
C LYS A 495 -22.15 -53.43 34.46
N ASN A 496 -22.78 -54.15 33.55
CA ASN A 496 -22.41 -55.53 33.24
C ASN A 496 -20.94 -55.63 32.84
N SER A 497 -20.32 -56.72 33.26
CA SER A 497 -19.00 -57.11 32.80
C SER A 497 -19.06 -57.67 31.38
N HIS A 498 -17.91 -57.68 30.70
CA HIS A 498 -17.82 -58.26 29.35
C HIS A 498 -18.27 -59.72 29.28
N LEU A 499 -18.07 -60.49 30.36
CA LEU A 499 -18.49 -61.90 30.44
C LEU A 499 -20.01 -62.04 30.52
N GLU A 500 -20.68 -61.16 31.29
CA GLU A 500 -22.15 -61.10 31.37
C GLU A 500 -22.77 -60.79 30.00
N LEU A 501 -22.21 -59.81 29.28
CA LEU A 501 -22.69 -59.40 27.96
C LEU A 501 -22.57 -60.51 26.91
N ILE A 502 -21.44 -61.22 26.87
CA ILE A 502 -21.21 -62.34 25.92
C ILE A 502 -22.26 -63.45 26.11
N LYS A 503 -22.65 -63.70 27.36
CA LYS A 503 -23.53 -64.82 27.72
C LYS A 503 -25.02 -64.46 27.66
N GLY A 504 -25.31 -63.18 27.43
CA GLY A 504 -26.63 -62.68 27.16
C GLY A 504 -27.34 -62.14 28.40
N ILE A 505 -27.91 -60.97 28.22
CA ILE A 505 -28.70 -60.22 29.18
C ILE A 505 -30.19 -60.28 28.83
N ASN A 506 -31.05 -59.93 29.78
CA ASN A 506 -32.48 -59.80 29.55
C ASN A 506 -32.87 -58.38 29.08
N SER A 507 -34.15 -58.13 28.84
CA SER A 507 -34.65 -56.84 28.33
C SER A 507 -34.55 -55.66 29.31
N ARG A 508 -34.05 -55.89 30.54
CA ARG A 508 -33.77 -54.89 31.58
C ARG A 508 -32.27 -54.84 31.90
N GLY A 509 -31.42 -55.32 30.98
CA GLY A 509 -29.96 -55.29 31.05
C GLY A 509 -29.30 -56.30 32.00
N CYS A 510 -30.04 -57.01 32.85
CA CYS A 510 -29.40 -57.94 33.79
C CYS A 510 -29.05 -59.32 33.19
N SER A 511 -27.98 -59.93 33.72
CA SER A 511 -27.55 -61.30 33.40
C SER A 511 -28.66 -62.35 33.61
N THR A 512 -28.54 -63.44 32.88
CA THR A 512 -29.56 -64.51 32.82
C THR A 512 -29.06 -65.79 33.49
N ASP A 513 -29.98 -66.55 34.08
CA ASP A 513 -29.79 -67.90 34.62
C ASP A 513 -30.81 -68.79 33.90
N ARG A 514 -30.31 -69.61 32.97
CA ARG A 514 -31.12 -70.30 31.99
C ARG A 514 -31.76 -71.57 32.55
N ASP A 515 -31.00 -72.39 33.27
CA ASP A 515 -31.49 -73.65 33.84
C ASP A 515 -32.02 -73.51 35.28
N LYS A 516 -31.84 -72.33 35.88
CA LYS A 516 -32.37 -71.94 37.19
C LYS A 516 -31.75 -72.70 38.35
N ASP A 517 -30.48 -73.06 38.21
CA ASP A 517 -29.72 -73.72 39.27
C ASP A 517 -29.20 -72.72 40.34
N GLY A 518 -29.36 -71.41 40.09
CA GLY A 518 -28.96 -70.32 40.96
C GLY A 518 -27.60 -69.70 40.62
N ILE A 519 -26.93 -70.16 39.56
CA ILE A 519 -25.66 -69.65 39.06
C ILE A 519 -25.94 -68.94 37.73
N PRO A 520 -25.56 -67.66 37.58
CA PRO A 520 -25.74 -66.96 36.31
C PRO A 520 -24.97 -67.62 35.17
N ASN A 521 -25.51 -67.57 33.95
CA ASN A 521 -24.95 -68.20 32.74
C ASN A 521 -23.48 -67.85 32.44
N TYR A 522 -22.98 -66.73 32.97
CA TYR A 522 -21.59 -66.30 32.79
C TYR A 522 -20.61 -66.92 33.78
N GLU A 523 -21.10 -67.40 34.92
CA GLU A 523 -20.36 -68.19 35.91
C GLU A 523 -20.66 -69.69 35.82
N ASP A 524 -21.72 -70.07 35.10
CA ASP A 524 -22.17 -71.44 34.97
C ASP A 524 -21.46 -72.19 33.82
N VAL A 525 -20.76 -73.26 34.18
CA VAL A 525 -20.06 -74.17 33.27
C VAL A 525 -21.04 -75.07 32.50
N CYS A 526 -22.15 -75.44 33.14
CA CYS A 526 -23.19 -76.33 32.66
C CYS A 526 -24.57 -75.64 32.51
N PHE A 527 -24.58 -74.37 32.08
CA PHE A 527 -25.72 -73.42 31.97
C PHE A 527 -27.04 -73.84 31.29
N ASP A 528 -27.19 -75.09 30.86
CA ASP A 528 -28.40 -75.60 30.20
C ASP A 528 -28.74 -77.00 30.73
N ASN A 529 -28.51 -77.24 32.03
CA ASN A 529 -28.94 -78.49 32.66
C ASN A 529 -30.45 -78.65 32.55
N ASN A 530 -30.89 -79.89 32.42
CA ASN A 530 -32.30 -80.21 32.55
C ASN A 530 -32.67 -80.47 34.02
N PRO A 531 -33.97 -80.43 34.39
CA PRO A 531 -34.39 -80.63 35.78
C PRO A 531 -33.96 -81.96 36.43
N LYS A 532 -33.62 -82.99 35.65
CA LYS A 532 -33.12 -84.27 36.18
C LYS A 532 -31.65 -84.17 36.60
N GLU A 533 -30.83 -83.47 35.82
CA GLU A 533 -29.41 -83.21 36.13
C GLU A 533 -29.28 -82.38 37.41
N LEU A 534 -30.16 -81.41 37.61
CA LEU A 534 -30.21 -80.58 38.82
C LEU A 534 -30.77 -81.30 40.06
N SER A 535 -31.34 -82.50 39.91
CA SER A 535 -32.13 -83.17 40.97
C SER A 535 -31.33 -83.54 42.22
N LYS A 536 -29.99 -83.64 42.10
CA LYS A 536 -29.06 -83.91 43.20
C LYS A 536 -28.20 -82.70 43.57
N GLY A 537 -28.45 -81.55 42.95
CA GLY A 537 -27.67 -80.34 43.12
C GLY A 537 -26.49 -80.25 42.17
N VAL A 538 -25.90 -79.06 42.15
CA VAL A 538 -24.74 -78.69 41.32
C VAL A 538 -23.64 -78.12 42.20
N TYR A 539 -22.40 -78.16 41.73
CA TYR A 539 -21.32 -77.45 42.42
C TYR A 539 -21.63 -75.95 42.41
N GLN A 540 -21.56 -75.32 43.59
CA GLN A 540 -21.94 -73.91 43.73
C GLN A 540 -20.81 -72.94 43.34
N GLN A 541 -19.56 -73.41 43.34
CA GLN A 541 -18.36 -72.62 43.07
C GLN A 541 -17.24 -73.53 42.54
N GLY A 542 -16.21 -72.94 41.94
CA GLY A 542 -15.04 -73.66 41.42
C GLY A 542 -15.12 -73.97 39.93
N GLU A 543 -14.20 -74.79 39.43
CA GLU A 543 -14.09 -75.10 37.98
C GLU A 543 -15.28 -75.90 37.41
N GLN A 544 -16.13 -76.43 38.29
CA GLN A 544 -17.34 -77.19 37.92
C GLN A 544 -18.63 -76.46 38.33
N ALA A 545 -18.58 -75.16 38.65
CA ALA A 545 -19.75 -74.39 39.06
C ALA A 545 -20.90 -74.57 38.05
N GLY A 546 -22.07 -74.99 38.55
CA GLY A 546 -23.29 -75.29 37.79
C GLY A 546 -23.35 -76.69 37.18
N CYS A 547 -22.28 -77.47 37.24
CA CYS A 547 -22.33 -78.87 36.80
C CYS A 547 -22.89 -79.81 37.90
N PRO A 548 -23.60 -80.88 37.51
CA PRO A 548 -24.13 -81.87 38.44
C PRO A 548 -23.03 -82.45 39.35
N ILE A 549 -23.34 -82.59 40.64
CA ILE A 549 -22.40 -83.10 41.64
C ILE A 549 -22.01 -84.56 41.33
N ASP A 550 -20.73 -84.85 41.44
CA ASP A 550 -20.11 -86.18 41.48
C ASP A 550 -19.38 -86.28 42.85
N SER A 551 -20.01 -86.96 43.79
CA SER A 551 -19.61 -86.95 45.21
C SER A 551 -18.34 -87.75 45.49
N ASP A 552 -18.08 -88.83 44.76
CA ASP A 552 -16.93 -89.72 44.97
C ASP A 552 -15.86 -89.62 43.87
N ASN A 553 -16.12 -88.82 42.83
CA ASN A 553 -15.25 -88.54 41.69
C ASN A 553 -14.93 -89.79 40.84
N ASP A 554 -15.92 -90.67 40.66
CA ASP A 554 -15.82 -91.83 39.78
C ASP A 554 -16.18 -91.53 38.30
N HIS A 555 -16.52 -90.27 38.01
CA HIS A 555 -16.98 -89.75 36.71
C HIS A 555 -18.45 -90.04 36.36
N VAL A 556 -19.25 -90.53 37.31
CA VAL A 556 -20.70 -90.70 37.22
C VAL A 556 -21.35 -89.72 38.20
N SER A 557 -22.01 -88.68 37.70
CA SER A 557 -22.68 -87.71 38.59
C SER A 557 -23.79 -88.37 39.43
N ASP A 558 -23.97 -87.90 40.66
CA ASP A 558 -24.89 -88.41 41.70
C ASP A 558 -26.34 -88.64 41.23
N TYR A 559 -26.80 -87.91 40.22
CA TYR A 559 -28.16 -88.07 39.67
C TYR A 559 -28.33 -89.34 38.81
N ARG A 560 -27.23 -89.98 38.44
CA ARG A 560 -27.13 -91.23 37.66
C ARG A 560 -26.34 -92.33 38.37
N ASP A 561 -25.76 -92.01 39.52
CA ASP A 561 -24.93 -92.91 40.29
C ASP A 561 -25.77 -93.65 41.35
N ASP A 562 -25.79 -94.98 41.24
CA ASP A 562 -26.44 -95.89 42.18
C ASP A 562 -25.55 -96.18 43.41
N CYS A 563 -24.25 -95.88 43.33
CA CYS A 563 -23.21 -96.09 44.33
C CYS A 563 -22.37 -94.82 44.64
N PRO A 564 -22.96 -93.64 44.97
CA PRO A 564 -22.29 -92.31 44.95
C PRO A 564 -21.29 -92.00 46.08
N LYS A 565 -20.76 -93.03 46.74
CA LYS A 565 -19.88 -92.91 47.91
C LYS A 565 -18.80 -93.99 47.92
N ASN A 566 -18.36 -94.41 46.75
CA ASN A 566 -17.25 -95.34 46.62
C ASN A 566 -15.99 -94.77 47.29
N GLN A 567 -15.16 -95.66 47.80
CA GLN A 567 -13.83 -95.32 48.29
C GLN A 567 -12.83 -95.32 47.14
N ALA A 568 -11.70 -94.63 47.34
CA ALA A 568 -10.67 -94.49 46.31
C ALA A 568 -10.15 -95.86 45.79
N GLU A 569 -10.08 -96.87 46.66
CA GLU A 569 -9.70 -98.23 46.30
C GLU A 569 -10.72 -98.92 45.37
N GLU A 570 -12.01 -98.63 45.54
CA GLU A 570 -13.11 -99.21 44.77
C GLU A 570 -13.13 -98.62 43.36
N ILE A 571 -12.93 -97.31 43.25
CA ILE A 571 -12.88 -96.57 41.98
C ILE A 571 -11.62 -96.93 41.17
N LYS A 572 -10.49 -97.25 41.84
CA LYS A 572 -9.21 -97.52 41.19
C LYS A 572 -9.25 -98.67 40.19
N THR A 573 -10.12 -99.66 40.40
CA THR A 573 -10.31 -100.80 39.48
C THR A 573 -11.40 -100.57 38.43
N GLY A 574 -11.99 -99.37 38.41
CA GLY A 574 -13.08 -98.95 37.54
C GLY A 574 -14.46 -99.22 38.15
N VAL A 575 -15.42 -98.40 37.73
CA VAL A 575 -16.85 -98.51 38.03
C VAL A 575 -17.64 -98.82 36.75
N ASP A 576 -18.85 -99.34 36.91
CA ASP A 576 -19.79 -99.53 35.81
C ASP A 576 -20.48 -98.20 35.41
N PRO A 577 -21.31 -98.17 34.34
CA PRO A 577 -22.00 -96.94 33.93
C PRO A 577 -23.03 -96.38 34.92
N LEU A 578 -23.29 -97.08 36.03
CA LEU A 578 -24.15 -96.68 37.14
C LEU A 578 -23.32 -96.28 38.38
N GLY A 579 -22.00 -96.18 38.26
CA GLY A 579 -21.08 -95.76 39.33
C GLY A 579 -20.75 -96.86 40.33
N CYS A 580 -21.15 -98.12 40.10
CA CYS A 580 -20.88 -99.20 41.06
C CYS A 580 -19.56 -99.94 40.78
N PRO A 581 -18.84 -100.46 41.80
CA PRO A 581 -17.57 -101.16 41.59
C PRO A 581 -17.69 -102.33 40.60
N LEU A 582 -16.73 -102.45 39.68
CA LEU A 582 -16.75 -103.50 38.67
C LEU A 582 -16.53 -104.89 39.28
N ASP A 583 -17.34 -105.85 38.85
CA ASP A 583 -17.16 -107.29 39.01
C ASP A 583 -17.09 -107.88 37.59
N THR A 584 -15.87 -108.10 37.09
CA THR A 584 -15.62 -108.36 35.67
C THR A 584 -16.09 -109.76 35.24
N ASP A 585 -15.87 -110.77 36.09
CA ASP A 585 -16.21 -112.15 35.80
C ASP A 585 -17.52 -112.61 36.50
N GLN A 586 -18.15 -111.71 37.25
CA GLN A 586 -19.46 -111.87 37.87
C GLN A 586 -19.50 -113.00 38.89
N ASP A 587 -18.42 -113.19 39.63
CA ASP A 587 -18.30 -114.20 40.67
C ASP A 587 -18.86 -113.74 42.04
N GLY A 588 -19.21 -112.45 42.15
CA GLY A 588 -19.73 -111.80 43.35
C GLY A 588 -18.68 -111.11 44.22
N VAL A 589 -17.41 -111.09 43.81
CA VAL A 589 -16.30 -110.37 44.43
C VAL A 589 -15.85 -109.26 43.48
N TYR A 590 -15.98 -107.99 43.91
CA TYR A 590 -15.57 -106.87 43.07
C TYR A 590 -14.06 -106.87 42.79
N ASN A 591 -13.67 -106.38 41.62
CA ASN A 591 -12.30 -106.34 41.10
C ASN A 591 -11.25 -105.81 42.11
N TYR A 592 -11.62 -104.83 42.95
CA TYR A 592 -10.69 -104.26 43.93
C TYR A 592 -10.37 -105.19 45.11
N GLN A 593 -11.19 -106.22 45.33
CA GLN A 593 -11.00 -107.27 46.33
C GLN A 593 -10.64 -108.63 45.71
N ASP A 594 -10.70 -108.74 44.39
CA ASP A 594 -10.51 -109.98 43.65
C ASP A 594 -9.06 -110.16 43.19
N ASN A 595 -8.46 -111.29 43.58
CA ASN A 595 -7.11 -111.68 43.16
C ASN A 595 -7.08 -112.44 41.83
N CYS A 596 -8.23 -112.86 41.32
CA CYS A 596 -8.44 -113.61 40.10
C CYS A 596 -9.55 -112.98 39.22
N PRO A 597 -9.54 -111.66 38.92
CA PRO A 597 -10.68 -110.89 38.39
C PRO A 597 -11.10 -111.15 36.93
N ASN A 598 -10.66 -112.25 36.34
CA ASN A 598 -10.94 -112.57 34.93
C ASN A 598 -11.15 -114.08 34.75
N ASN A 599 -11.77 -114.75 35.72
CA ASN A 599 -12.05 -116.16 35.59
C ASN A 599 -12.99 -116.41 34.40
N SER A 600 -12.78 -117.52 33.71
CA SER A 600 -13.75 -117.99 32.74
C SER A 600 -14.98 -118.58 33.45
N HIS A 601 -16.13 -118.56 32.78
CA HIS A 601 -17.33 -119.26 33.27
C HIS A 601 -17.10 -120.74 33.61
N LEU A 602 -16.08 -121.38 33.03
CA LEU A 602 -15.75 -122.77 33.33
C LEU A 602 -15.04 -122.92 34.68
N GLU A 603 -14.18 -121.95 35.04
CA GLU A 603 -13.44 -121.90 36.30
C GLU A 603 -14.37 -121.58 37.48
N LEU A 604 -15.40 -120.74 37.26
CA LEU A 604 -16.38 -120.35 38.29
C LEU A 604 -17.40 -121.45 38.65
N LYS A 605 -17.40 -122.60 37.97
CA LYS A 605 -18.43 -123.65 38.11
C LYS A 605 -18.59 -124.18 39.55
N ASN A 606 -17.50 -124.23 40.30
CA ASN A 606 -17.48 -124.75 41.68
C ASN A 606 -17.58 -123.64 42.74
N GLY A 607 -17.78 -122.38 42.32
CA GLY A 607 -17.67 -121.20 43.17
C GLY A 607 -16.22 -120.75 43.39
N VAL A 608 -16.08 -119.61 44.05
CA VAL A 608 -14.79 -118.95 44.34
C VAL A 608 -14.54 -118.85 45.84
N ASP A 609 -13.27 -118.68 46.22
CA ASP A 609 -12.91 -118.31 47.59
C ASP A 609 -13.28 -116.84 47.90
N SER A 610 -13.07 -116.38 49.14
CA SER A 610 -13.41 -115.01 49.55
C SER A 610 -12.55 -113.92 48.89
N ARG A 611 -11.69 -114.28 47.93
CA ARG A 611 -10.82 -113.39 47.17
C ARG A 611 -10.96 -113.60 45.66
N GLY A 612 -12.09 -114.18 45.23
CA GLY A 612 -12.48 -114.40 43.84
C GLY A 612 -11.71 -115.49 43.08
N CYS A 613 -10.93 -116.34 43.78
CA CYS A 613 -10.16 -117.39 43.09
C CYS A 613 -10.90 -118.75 43.05
N PRO A 614 -10.89 -119.49 41.91
CA PRO A 614 -11.64 -120.73 41.73
C PRO A 614 -11.36 -121.84 42.76
N LEU A 615 -12.42 -122.52 43.21
CA LEU A 615 -12.33 -123.72 44.04
C LEU A 615 -12.16 -124.98 43.17
N TYR A 616 -10.95 -125.55 43.15
CA TYR A 616 -10.62 -126.77 42.37
C TYR A 616 -11.09 -128.07 43.00
#